data_AF-A0A067BR51-F1
#
_entry.id   AF-A0A067BR51-F1
#
_cell.length_a   1.000
_cell.length_b   1.000
_cell.length_c   1.000
_cell.angle_alpha   90.00
_cell.angle_beta   90.00
_cell.angle_gamma   90.00
#
_symmetry.space_group_name_H-M   'P 1'
#
loop_
_entity.id
_entity.type
_entity.pdbx_description
1 polymer ?
#
loop_
_entity_poly.entity_id
_entity_poly.type
_entity_poly.pdbx_seq_one_letter_code
_entity_poly.pdbx_strand_id
1 'polypeptide(L)'
;MGLRDYLLKNRASIDGYIDLHAFAAEVMAPFSDTKQPVGGGLDEKYKTMNTKIAKAMSMKYKATLSHQMYFAYGSFMSYAVREFAGKPSITIEMDGTNFVAPASSIITRGKEVYDGLSVFAAENAEFLGKKPTPTAAPTDAPEPALAPTLTVVPTTNQSA
;
A
#
# COMPACT_ATOMS: atom_id res chain seq x y z
N MET A 1 21.97 9.37 3.50
CA MET A 1 20.76 10.01 4.05
C MET A 1 19.77 8.91 4.36
N GLY A 2 19.25 8.85 5.59
CA GLY A 2 18.26 7.84 5.97
C GLY A 2 16.85 8.21 5.52
N LEU A 3 15.90 7.27 5.64
CA LEU A 3 14.50 7.50 5.29
C LEU A 3 13.91 8.69 6.07
N ARG A 4 14.12 8.74 7.39
CA ARG A 4 13.67 9.86 8.24
C ARG A 4 14.12 11.21 7.71
N ASP A 5 15.42 11.34 7.43
CA ASP A 5 16.01 12.60 6.96
C ASP A 5 15.44 13.01 5.59
N TYR A 6 15.25 12.03 4.70
CA TYR A 6 14.61 12.26 3.39
C TYR A 6 13.19 12.78 3.56
N LEU A 7 12.38 12.16 4.43
CA LEU A 7 11.00 12.58 4.66
C LEU A 7 10.91 13.97 5.30
N LEU A 8 11.77 14.28 6.28
CA LEU A 8 11.83 15.61 6.88
C LEU A 8 12.21 16.67 5.84
N LYS A 9 13.21 16.39 5.00
CA LYS A 9 13.66 17.30 3.94
C LYS A 9 12.57 17.55 2.89
N ASN A 10 11.79 16.53 2.54
CA ASN A 10 10.80 16.58 1.45
C ASN A 10 9.36 16.67 1.96
N ARG A 11 9.13 16.95 3.25
CA ARG A 11 7.80 16.94 3.87
C ARG A 11 6.78 17.83 3.18
N ALA A 12 7.22 18.90 2.49
CA ALA A 12 6.34 19.80 1.78
C ALA A 12 5.77 19.19 0.48
N SER A 13 6.54 18.32 -0.20
CA SER A 13 6.16 17.73 -1.49
C SER A 13 5.50 16.35 -1.38
N ILE A 14 5.48 15.75 -0.18
CA ILE A 14 4.86 14.44 0.07
C ILE A 14 3.47 14.66 0.64
N ASP A 15 2.43 14.18 -0.03
CA ASP A 15 1.04 14.41 0.40
C ASP A 15 0.47 13.28 1.27
N GLY A 16 1.06 12.08 1.24
CA GLY A 16 0.62 10.95 2.05
C GLY A 16 1.65 9.82 2.05
N TYR A 17 1.41 8.80 2.87
CA TYR A 17 2.37 7.73 3.16
C TYR A 17 1.71 6.35 3.14
N ILE A 18 2.41 5.37 2.59
CA ILE A 18 1.99 3.97 2.58
C ILE A 18 3.17 3.13 3.04
N ASP A 19 2.90 2.25 3.99
CA ASP A 19 3.80 1.19 4.43
C ASP A 19 3.25 -0.16 3.95
N LEU A 20 3.94 -0.84 3.04
CA LEU A 20 3.46 -2.07 2.41
C LEU A 20 4.15 -3.28 3.03
N HIS A 21 3.35 -4.17 3.62
CA HIS A 21 3.72 -5.38 4.35
C HIS A 21 2.98 -6.60 3.79
N ALA A 22 3.32 -7.77 4.33
CA ALA A 22 2.55 -8.99 4.21
C ALA A 22 2.63 -9.72 5.57
N PHE A 23 1.63 -10.48 6.02
CA PHE A 23 0.43 -10.93 5.34
C PHE A 23 -0.79 -10.79 6.26
N ALA A 24 -1.92 -10.32 5.74
CA ALA A 24 -3.21 -10.34 6.45
C ALA A 24 -4.44 -9.97 5.59
N ALA A 25 -4.25 -9.43 4.38
CA ALA A 25 -5.30 -8.77 3.62
C ALA A 25 -5.96 -7.61 4.41
N GLU A 26 -5.16 -6.70 4.95
CA GLU A 26 -5.64 -5.55 5.73
C GLU A 26 -5.16 -4.21 5.18
N VAL A 27 -6.00 -3.18 5.32
CA VAL A 27 -5.67 -1.78 5.07
C VAL A 27 -5.90 -1.02 6.38
N MET A 28 -4.81 -0.86 7.13
CA MET A 28 -4.83 -0.40 8.50
C MET A 28 -4.78 1.13 8.60
N ALA A 29 -5.61 1.66 9.49
CA ALA A 29 -5.58 3.05 9.92
C ALA A 29 -4.78 3.19 11.24
N PRO A 30 -4.16 4.36 11.48
CA PRO A 30 -3.50 4.68 12.73
C PRO A 30 -4.51 4.81 13.89
N PHE A 31 -4.09 4.73 15.15
CA PHE A 31 -2.74 4.43 15.64
C PHE A 31 -2.56 2.93 15.94
N SER A 32 -1.30 2.49 15.97
CA SER A 32 -0.95 1.11 16.32
C SER A 32 -0.62 0.91 17.80
N ASP A 33 -0.29 1.98 18.53
CA ASP A 33 0.21 1.95 19.91
C ASP A 33 -0.84 2.36 20.96
N THR A 34 -2.06 2.68 20.52
CA THR A 34 -3.15 3.12 21.40
C THR A 34 -4.51 2.79 20.80
N LYS A 35 -5.53 2.67 21.66
CA LYS A 35 -6.94 2.55 21.27
C LYS A 35 -7.63 3.91 21.11
N GLN A 36 -6.92 5.00 21.41
CA GLN A 36 -7.47 6.33 21.24
C GLN A 36 -7.65 6.64 19.75
N PRO A 37 -8.72 7.38 19.40
CA PRO A 37 -8.91 7.84 18.02
C PRO A 37 -7.75 8.73 17.59
N VAL A 38 -7.58 8.90 16.28
CA VAL A 38 -6.64 9.88 15.73
C VAL A 38 -7.08 11.29 16.13
N GLY A 39 -8.39 11.54 16.13
CA GLY A 39 -8.98 12.82 16.49
C GLY A 39 -8.96 13.83 15.35
N GLY A 40 -9.45 15.05 15.63
CA GLY A 40 -9.44 16.16 14.68
C GLY A 40 -10.28 15.93 13.40
N GLY A 41 -11.26 15.01 13.45
CA GLY A 41 -12.08 14.63 12.29
C GLY A 41 -11.37 13.71 11.29
N LEU A 42 -10.18 13.20 11.61
CA LEU A 42 -9.42 12.32 10.71
C LEU A 42 -9.94 10.88 10.71
N ASP A 43 -10.58 10.42 11.80
CA ASP A 43 -11.05 9.03 11.93
C ASP A 43 -12.03 8.62 10.81
N GLU A 44 -13.00 9.49 10.48
CA GLU A 44 -13.97 9.19 9.40
C GLU A 44 -13.31 9.25 8.01
N LYS A 45 -12.31 10.13 7.83
CA LYS A 45 -11.52 10.19 6.58
C LYS A 45 -10.74 8.90 6.37
N TYR A 46 -10.07 8.40 7.42
CA TYR A 46 -9.37 7.12 7.37
C TYR A 46 -10.32 5.96 7.10
N LYS A 47 -11.45 5.91 7.81
CA LYS A 47 -12.46 4.88 7.58
C LYS A 47 -12.94 4.87 6.13
N THR A 48 -13.24 6.03 5.56
CA THR A 48 -13.69 6.16 4.16
C THR A 48 -12.59 5.73 3.19
N MET A 49 -11.40 6.30 3.31
CA MET A 49 -10.25 6.02 2.46
C MET A 49 -9.89 4.53 2.49
N ASN A 50 -9.66 3.97 3.67
CA ASN A 50 -9.23 2.59 3.82
C ASN A 50 -10.28 1.60 3.31
N THR A 51 -11.58 1.89 3.52
CA THR A 51 -12.67 1.03 3.01
C THR A 51 -12.67 1.00 1.48
N LYS A 52 -12.48 2.16 0.83
CA LYS A 52 -12.42 2.24 -0.64
C LYS A 52 -11.18 1.52 -1.19
N ILE A 53 -10.02 1.72 -0.56
CA ILE A 53 -8.78 1.02 -0.93
C ILE A 53 -8.96 -0.48 -0.80
N ALA A 54 -9.40 -0.98 0.37
CA ALA A 54 -9.61 -2.41 0.59
C ALA A 54 -10.55 -3.01 -0.45
N LYS A 55 -11.68 -2.35 -0.73
CA LYS A 55 -12.63 -2.79 -1.76
C LYS A 55 -12.03 -2.83 -3.17
N ALA A 56 -11.15 -1.88 -3.50
CA ALA A 56 -10.48 -1.84 -4.78
C ALA A 56 -9.42 -2.94 -4.92
N MET A 57 -8.73 -3.30 -3.84
CA MET A 57 -7.75 -4.38 -3.83
C MET A 57 -8.41 -5.73 -4.09
N SER A 58 -9.38 -6.15 -3.27
CA SER A 58 -10.28 -7.29 -3.55
C SER A 58 -11.34 -7.46 -2.44
N MET A 59 -12.27 -8.39 -2.62
CA MET A 59 -13.24 -8.78 -1.58
C MET A 59 -12.62 -9.42 -0.33
N LYS A 60 -11.32 -9.75 -0.35
CA LYS A 60 -10.62 -10.30 0.82
C LYS A 60 -10.10 -9.24 1.78
N TYR A 61 -9.75 -8.06 1.25
CA TYR A 61 -9.14 -7.03 2.07
C TYR A 61 -10.15 -6.36 2.99
N LYS A 62 -9.70 -6.00 4.19
CA LYS A 62 -10.52 -5.31 5.19
C LYS A 62 -9.86 -4.01 5.63
N ALA A 63 -10.66 -2.98 5.84
CA ALA A 63 -10.22 -1.79 6.55
C ALA A 63 -10.28 -2.05 8.06
N THR A 64 -9.17 -1.83 8.76
CA THR A 64 -9.03 -2.11 10.19
C THR A 64 -8.32 -0.96 10.90
N LEU A 65 -8.44 -0.91 12.23
CA LEU A 65 -7.56 -0.07 13.06
C LEU A 65 -6.33 -0.90 13.43
N SER A 66 -5.13 -0.35 13.26
CA SER A 66 -3.89 -1.14 13.43
C SER A 66 -3.76 -1.80 14.79
N HIS A 67 -4.17 -1.11 15.87
CA HIS A 67 -4.17 -1.69 17.22
C HIS A 67 -5.10 -2.91 17.41
N GLN A 68 -5.99 -3.20 16.45
CA GLN A 68 -6.87 -4.38 16.48
C GLN A 68 -6.11 -5.67 16.11
N MET A 69 -5.01 -5.57 15.36
CA MET A 69 -4.14 -6.70 15.10
C MET A 69 -3.34 -7.04 16.37
N TYR A 70 -2.58 -6.06 16.87
CA TYR A 70 -1.94 -6.03 18.19
C TYR A 70 -1.34 -4.63 18.42
N PHE A 71 -0.91 -4.33 19.65
CA PHE A 71 -0.20 -3.08 19.92
C PHE A 71 1.22 -3.10 19.36
N ALA A 72 1.54 -2.14 18.49
CA ALA A 72 2.87 -1.97 17.92
C ALA A 72 3.39 -0.54 18.13
N TYR A 73 4.59 -0.41 18.69
CA TYR A 73 5.23 0.86 19.01
C TYR A 73 6.29 1.20 17.95
N GLY A 74 6.42 2.50 17.63
CA GLY A 74 7.41 2.97 16.66
C GLY A 74 7.08 2.62 15.20
N SER A 75 5.82 2.30 14.89
CA SER A 75 5.41 2.03 13.51
C SER A 75 5.55 3.26 12.62
N PHE A 76 5.92 3.03 11.36
CA PHE A 76 6.08 4.10 10.38
C PHE A 76 4.79 4.91 10.22
N MET A 77 3.65 4.22 10.12
CA MET A 77 2.34 4.85 9.99
C MET A 77 2.04 5.80 11.15
N SER A 78 2.23 5.35 12.40
CA SER A 78 1.96 6.18 13.58
C SER A 78 2.95 7.35 13.70
N TYR A 79 4.22 7.15 13.35
CA TYR A 79 5.21 8.22 13.26
C TYR A 79 4.80 9.29 12.25
N ALA A 80 4.42 8.88 11.03
CA ALA A 80 4.11 9.81 9.94
C ALA A 80 2.91 10.71 10.28
N VAL A 81 1.88 10.16 10.93
CA VAL A 81 0.69 10.92 11.36
C VAL A 81 1.05 11.98 12.40
N ARG A 82 1.96 11.65 13.33
CA ARG A 82 2.38 12.58 14.40
C ARG A 82 3.31 13.66 13.87
N GLU A 83 4.26 13.30 13.01
CA GLU A 83 5.29 14.22 12.52
C GLU A 83 4.78 15.15 11.40
N PHE A 84 3.94 14.62 10.50
CA PHE A 84 3.54 15.31 9.27
C PHE A 84 2.07 15.74 9.27
N ALA A 85 1.49 15.90 10.47
CA ALA A 85 0.16 16.39 10.82
C ALA A 85 -0.79 16.70 9.64
N GLY A 86 -1.90 15.94 9.56
CA GLY A 86 -2.96 16.15 8.57
C GLY A 86 -2.76 15.42 7.24
N LYS A 87 -1.65 14.69 7.06
CA LYS A 87 -1.39 13.83 5.90
C LYS A 87 -1.76 12.39 6.20
N PRO A 88 -2.47 11.68 5.30
CA PRO A 88 -2.82 10.30 5.54
C PRO A 88 -1.57 9.43 5.53
N SER A 89 -1.55 8.46 6.43
CA SER A 89 -0.58 7.39 6.47
C SER A 89 -1.31 6.10 6.77
N ILE A 90 -1.08 5.07 5.98
CA ILE A 90 -1.68 3.74 6.15
C ILE A 90 -0.63 2.65 6.10
N THR A 91 -0.95 1.50 6.65
CA THR A 91 -0.23 0.25 6.41
C THR A 91 -1.12 -0.70 5.63
N ILE A 92 -0.57 -1.36 4.62
CA ILE A 92 -1.25 -2.41 3.86
C ILE A 92 -0.56 -3.73 4.17
N GLU A 93 -1.33 -4.74 4.57
CA GLU A 93 -0.89 -6.12 4.68
C GLU A 93 -1.45 -6.92 3.51
N MET A 94 -0.59 -7.35 2.58
CA MET A 94 -0.99 -8.09 1.39
C MET A 94 -1.71 -9.42 1.72
N ASP A 95 -2.57 -9.89 0.81
CA ASP A 95 -3.25 -11.20 0.94
C ASP A 95 -2.23 -12.34 0.95
N GLY A 96 -2.29 -13.18 1.97
CA GLY A 96 -1.41 -14.33 2.16
C GLY A 96 -1.63 -14.97 3.51
N THR A 97 -1.01 -16.12 3.71
CA THR A 97 -1.03 -16.86 4.99
C THR A 97 0.37 -17.12 5.55
N ASN A 98 1.40 -16.72 4.82
CA ASN A 98 2.81 -16.85 5.17
C ASN A 98 3.65 -15.87 4.33
N PHE A 99 4.89 -15.62 4.77
CA PHE A 99 5.91 -14.87 4.02
C PHE A 99 6.48 -15.64 2.82
N VAL A 100 6.28 -16.96 2.77
CA VAL A 100 6.63 -17.79 1.61
C VAL A 100 5.37 -17.96 0.75
N ALA A 101 5.33 -17.25 -0.38
CA ALA A 101 4.23 -17.30 -1.33
C ALA A 101 4.71 -17.89 -2.68
N PRO A 102 3.85 -18.60 -3.42
CA PRO A 102 4.22 -19.12 -4.73
C PRO A 102 4.44 -17.97 -5.72
N ALA A 103 5.44 -18.09 -6.59
CA ALA A 103 5.74 -17.09 -7.61
C ALA A 103 4.54 -16.80 -8.53
N SER A 104 3.66 -17.78 -8.75
CA SER A 104 2.42 -17.60 -9.52
C SER A 104 1.46 -16.57 -8.92
N SER A 105 1.57 -16.26 -7.62
CA SER A 105 0.74 -15.24 -6.97
C SER A 105 1.21 -13.80 -7.23
N ILE A 106 2.44 -13.60 -7.72
CA ILE A 106 3.06 -12.27 -7.84
C ILE A 106 2.20 -11.31 -8.67
N ILE A 107 1.74 -11.76 -9.84
CA ILE A 107 0.93 -10.91 -10.73
C ILE A 107 -0.41 -10.57 -10.10
N THR A 108 -1.08 -11.54 -9.48
CA THR A 108 -2.35 -11.30 -8.79
C THR A 108 -2.19 -10.31 -7.65
N ARG A 109 -1.21 -10.51 -6.76
CA ARG A 109 -0.94 -9.63 -5.62
C ARG A 109 -0.49 -8.23 -6.05
N GLY A 110 0.36 -8.15 -7.07
CA GLY A 110 0.79 -6.88 -7.66
C GLY A 110 -0.38 -6.07 -8.22
N LYS A 111 -1.34 -6.72 -8.88
CA LYS A 111 -2.55 -6.06 -9.37
C LYS A 111 -3.42 -5.53 -8.23
N GLU A 112 -3.66 -6.32 -7.19
CA GLU A 112 -4.43 -5.88 -6.02
C GLU A 112 -3.79 -4.63 -5.39
N VAL A 113 -2.47 -4.65 -5.19
CA VAL A 113 -1.73 -3.49 -4.67
C VAL A 113 -1.86 -2.30 -5.61
N TYR A 114 -1.66 -2.47 -6.91
CA TYR A 114 -1.81 -1.39 -7.90
C TYR A 114 -3.19 -0.74 -7.86
N ASP A 115 -4.26 -1.54 -7.81
CA ASP A 115 -5.64 -1.06 -7.74
C ASP A 115 -5.86 -0.25 -6.45
N GLY A 116 -5.33 -0.74 -5.32
CA GLY A 116 -5.37 -0.04 -4.03
C GLY A 116 -4.58 1.27 -4.02
N LEU A 117 -3.37 1.28 -4.57
CA LEU A 117 -2.52 2.48 -4.68
C LEU A 117 -3.17 3.57 -5.54
N SER A 118 -3.84 3.16 -6.61
CA SER A 118 -4.57 4.08 -7.51
C SER A 118 -5.71 4.79 -6.76
N VAL A 119 -6.46 4.04 -5.94
CA VAL A 119 -7.50 4.62 -5.08
C VAL A 119 -6.91 5.48 -3.97
N PHE A 120 -5.80 5.06 -3.34
CA PHE A 120 -5.12 5.88 -2.34
C PHE A 120 -4.75 7.25 -2.92
N ALA A 121 -4.19 7.31 -4.13
CA ALA A 121 -3.81 8.57 -4.75
C ALA A 121 -5.01 9.54 -4.91
N ALA A 122 -6.17 9.03 -5.33
CA ALA A 122 -7.40 9.82 -5.45
C ALA A 122 -7.96 10.25 -4.09
N GLU A 123 -8.06 9.31 -3.14
CA GLU A 123 -8.58 9.59 -1.80
C GLU A 123 -7.64 10.48 -0.99
N ASN A 124 -6.34 10.49 -1.29
CA ASN A 124 -5.37 11.36 -0.64
C ASN A 124 -5.65 12.83 -0.93
N ALA A 125 -6.08 13.17 -2.16
CA ALA A 125 -6.53 14.52 -2.49
C ALA A 125 -7.75 14.92 -1.63
N GLU A 126 -8.76 14.06 -1.57
CA GLU A 126 -9.97 14.27 -0.76
C GLU A 126 -9.66 14.39 0.74
N PHE A 127 -8.76 13.54 1.25
CA PHE A 127 -8.32 13.57 2.64
C PHE A 127 -7.71 14.92 3.02
N LEU A 128 -6.90 15.49 2.13
CA LEU A 128 -6.29 16.80 2.28
C LEU A 128 -7.26 17.97 2.02
N GLY A 129 -8.52 17.70 1.66
CA GLY A 129 -9.49 18.72 1.28
C GLY A 129 -9.18 19.39 -0.06
N LYS A 130 -8.31 18.78 -0.88
CA LYS A 130 -8.05 19.19 -2.26
C LYS A 130 -9.12 18.54 -3.13
N LYS A 131 -9.82 19.30 -3.98
CA LYS A 131 -10.70 18.67 -4.99
C LYS A 131 -9.87 17.73 -5.85
N PRO A 132 -10.31 16.49 -6.10
CA PRO A 132 -9.60 15.59 -7.00
C PRO A 132 -9.55 16.24 -8.38
N THR A 133 -8.33 16.41 -8.90
CA THR A 133 -8.17 16.64 -10.33
C THR A 133 -8.48 15.30 -11.00
N PRO A 134 -9.37 15.23 -12.01
CA PRO A 134 -9.63 14.00 -12.73
C PRO A 134 -8.30 13.43 -13.21
N THR A 135 -7.90 12.28 -12.68
CA THR A 135 -6.78 11.54 -13.24
C THR A 135 -7.27 11.02 -14.59
N ALA A 136 -6.63 11.44 -15.68
CA ALA A 136 -6.86 10.82 -16.98
C ALA A 136 -6.68 9.30 -16.80
N ALA A 137 -7.57 8.51 -17.38
CA ALA A 137 -7.43 7.06 -17.39
C ALA A 137 -5.99 6.69 -17.78
N PRO A 138 -5.39 5.63 -17.19
CA PRO A 138 -4.09 5.15 -17.65
C PRO A 138 -4.21 4.97 -19.16
N THR A 139 -3.42 5.74 -19.92
CA THR A 139 -3.22 5.40 -21.32
C THR A 139 -2.64 4.00 -21.29
N ASP A 140 -3.30 3.05 -21.98
CA ASP A 140 -2.89 1.66 -21.99
C ASP A 140 -1.37 1.57 -22.09
N ALA A 141 -0.76 0.95 -21.08
CA ALA A 141 0.66 0.67 -21.15
C ALA A 141 0.92 -0.09 -22.47
N PRO A 142 1.97 0.24 -23.23
CA PRO A 142 2.33 -0.56 -24.39
C PRO A 142 2.37 -2.03 -23.97
N GLU A 143 1.69 -2.86 -24.75
CA GLU A 143 1.69 -4.31 -24.57
C GLU A 143 3.14 -4.77 -24.32
N PRO A 144 3.42 -5.49 -23.23
CA PRO A 144 4.79 -5.91 -22.95
C PRO A 144 5.29 -6.72 -24.14
N ALA A 145 6.40 -6.27 -24.73
CA ALA A 145 7.04 -6.97 -25.83
C ALA A 145 7.22 -8.44 -25.43
N LEU A 146 6.71 -9.34 -26.26
CA LEU A 146 6.84 -10.79 -26.09
C LEU A 146 8.29 -11.10 -25.71
N ALA A 147 8.49 -11.76 -24.58
CA ALA A 147 9.82 -12.19 -24.15
C ALA A 147 10.45 -13.02 -25.27
N PRO A 148 11.75 -12.82 -25.58
CA PRO A 148 12.42 -13.64 -26.58
C PRO A 148 12.32 -15.10 -26.16
N THR A 149 11.89 -15.95 -27.09
CA THR A 149 11.77 -17.39 -26.89
C THR A 149 13.11 -17.93 -26.39
N LEU A 150 13.13 -18.49 -25.18
CA LEU A 150 14.33 -19.13 -24.65
C LEU A 150 14.72 -20.27 -25.60
N THR A 151 15.86 -20.10 -26.27
CA THR A 151 16.45 -21.18 -27.05
C THR A 151 16.98 -22.21 -26.06
N VAL A 152 16.31 -23.36 -25.97
CA VAL A 152 16.79 -24.49 -25.19
C VAL A 152 18.10 -24.96 -25.83
N VAL A 153 19.22 -24.75 -25.14
CA VAL A 153 20.50 -25.36 -25.51
C VAL A 153 20.38 -26.85 -25.23
N PRO A 154 20.60 -27.75 -26.22
CA PRO A 154 20.57 -29.18 -25.96
C PRO A 154 21.76 -29.54 -25.07
N THR A 155 21.50 -30.07 -23.88
CA THR A 155 22.52 -30.76 -23.10
C THR A 155 22.85 -32.07 -23.79
N THR A 156 24.05 -32.17 -24.35
CA THR A 156 24.61 -33.45 -24.76
C THR A 156 24.92 -34.26 -23.50
N ASN A 157 24.17 -35.34 -23.29
CA ASN A 157 24.53 -36.36 -22.32
C ASN A 157 25.87 -36.97 -22.76
N GLN A 158 26.93 -36.73 -21.99
CA GLN A 158 28.11 -37.58 -22.03
C GLN A 158 27.91 -38.70 -21.02
N SER A 159 27.74 -39.90 -21.56
CA SER A 159 27.74 -41.16 -20.83
C SER A 159 29.14 -41.46 -20.29
N ALA A 160 29.20 -41.94 -19.06
CA ALA A 160 30.21 -42.88 -18.59
C ALA A 160 29.48 -44.02 -17.88
#